data_AF-A0A3S4WYC0-F1
#
_entry.id   AF-A0A3S4WYC0-F1
#
_cell.length_a   1.000
_cell.length_b   1.000
_cell.length_c   1.000
_cell.angle_alpha   90.00
_cell.angle_beta   90.00
_cell.angle_gamma   90.00
#
_symmetry.space_group_name_H-M   'P 1'
#
loop_
_entity.id
_entity.type
_entity.pdbx_description
1 polymer ?
#
loop_
_entity_poly.entity_id
_entity_poly.type
_entity_poly.pdbx_seq_one_letter_code
_entity_poly.pdbx_strand_id
1 'polypeptide(L)'
;MLAPVQFKAVFEEPLRASTPQMTLLARENTVDNPRLGLTVAKKHLKRAHDRNRIKRIVRESFRLKQHELPNFDFVFVAKGGIGKLGNATLFETLEKLWARHIRLSKKPVEQNP
;
A
#
# COMPACT_ATOMS: atom_id res chain seq x y z
N MET A 1 -1.70 12.75 15.02
CA MET A 1 -1.48 11.33 14.71
C MET A 1 -2.83 10.73 14.37
N LEU A 2 -3.02 10.18 13.16
CA LEU A 2 -4.30 9.55 12.78
C LEU A 2 -4.42 8.19 13.49
N ALA A 3 -5.59 7.95 14.06
CA ALA A 3 -5.86 6.88 15.01
C ALA A 3 -5.55 5.47 14.43
N PRO A 4 -4.88 4.59 15.19
CA PRO A 4 -4.59 3.20 14.80
C PRO A 4 -5.82 2.34 14.44
N VAL A 5 -7.02 2.79 14.81
CA VAL A 5 -8.27 2.02 14.71
C VAL A 5 -8.80 1.93 13.28
N GLN A 6 -8.57 2.95 12.43
CA GLN A 6 -9.18 3.00 11.09
C GLN A 6 -8.66 1.91 10.14
N PHE A 7 -7.45 1.42 10.34
CA PHE A 7 -6.85 0.41 9.47
C PHE A 7 -6.86 -1.00 10.06
N LYS A 8 -7.42 -1.20 11.26
CA LYS A 8 -7.46 -2.53 11.92
C LYS A 8 -8.19 -3.54 11.05
N ALA A 9 -9.31 -3.12 10.44
CA ALA A 9 -10.09 -3.93 9.51
C ALA A 9 -9.26 -4.41 8.29
N VAL A 10 -8.31 -3.60 7.79
CA VAL A 10 -7.45 -4.01 6.67
C VAL A 10 -6.54 -5.18 7.07
N PHE A 11 -6.24 -5.38 8.36
CA PHE A 11 -5.39 -6.49 8.79
C PHE A 11 -6.14 -7.82 8.98
N GLU A 12 -7.47 -7.83 9.00
CA GLU A 12 -8.26 -9.05 9.21
C GLU A 12 -8.40 -9.87 7.93
N GLU A 13 -8.98 -9.29 6.87
CA GLU A 13 -9.12 -9.94 5.56
C GLU A 13 -8.67 -9.01 4.42
N PRO A 14 -7.36 -8.72 4.31
CA PRO A 14 -6.86 -7.92 3.21
C PRO A 14 -6.75 -8.71 1.91
N LEU A 15 -7.07 -8.03 0.80
CA LEU A 15 -6.40 -8.29 -0.45
C LEU A 15 -4.91 -7.99 -0.25
N ARG A 16 -4.08 -9.04 -0.29
CA ARG A 16 -2.64 -8.94 -0.03
C ARG A 16 -1.88 -9.03 -1.34
N ALA A 17 -1.08 -7.99 -1.64
CA ALA A 17 -0.03 -8.06 -2.64
C ALA A 17 1.32 -7.79 -1.95
N SER A 18 2.19 -8.80 -1.92
CA SER A 18 3.47 -8.70 -1.21
C SER A 18 4.65 -9.05 -2.08
N THR A 19 5.73 -8.30 -1.89
CA THR A 19 7.08 -8.61 -2.34
C THR A 19 7.99 -8.85 -1.12
N PRO A 20 9.25 -9.29 -1.33
CA PRO A 20 10.20 -9.46 -0.23
C PRO A 20 10.47 -8.15 0.54
N GLN A 21 10.45 -7.01 -0.15
CA GLN A 21 10.81 -5.70 0.41
C GLN A 21 9.61 -4.86 0.85
N MET A 22 8.39 -5.16 0.39
CA MET A 22 7.19 -4.41 0.76
C MET A 22 5.92 -5.24 0.68
N THR A 23 4.88 -4.85 1.41
CA THR A 23 3.54 -5.40 1.28
C THR A 23 2.54 -4.26 1.12
N LEU A 24 1.60 -4.44 0.21
CA LEU A 24 0.43 -3.60 0.07
C LEU A 24 -0.81 -4.43 0.42
N LEU A 25 -1.47 -4.03 1.50
CA LEU A 25 -2.76 -4.57 1.90
C LEU A 25 -3.84 -3.62 1.38
N ALA A 26 -4.95 -4.17 0.92
CA ALA A 26 -6.11 -3.39 0.51
C ALA A 26 -7.38 -4.03 1.05
N ARG A 27 -8.35 -3.21 1.45
CA ARG A 27 -9.70 -3.65 1.79
C ARG A 27 -10.69 -2.61 1.27
N GLU A 28 -11.84 -3.07 0.81
CA GLU A 28 -12.91 -2.16 0.42
C GLU A 28 -13.34 -1.31 1.62
N ASN A 29 -13.57 -0.02 1.39
CA ASN A 29 -14.03 0.91 2.41
C ASN A 29 -15.43 1.44 2.05
N THR A 30 -16.20 1.78 3.08
CA THR A 30 -17.56 2.33 2.96
C THR A 30 -17.61 3.84 2.74
N VAL A 31 -16.46 4.48 2.49
CA VAL A 31 -16.36 5.92 2.19
C VAL A 31 -15.98 6.16 0.75
N ASP A 32 -16.46 7.28 0.22
CA ASP A 32 -16.34 7.68 -1.19
C ASP A 32 -14.92 8.05 -1.66
N ASN A 33 -13.89 7.84 -0.84
CA ASN A 33 -12.53 8.21 -1.18
C ASN A 33 -11.52 7.13 -0.77
N PRO A 34 -10.58 6.75 -1.66
CA PRO A 34 -9.51 5.82 -1.32
C PRO A 34 -8.57 6.42 -0.27
N ARG A 35 -8.15 5.61 0.71
CA ARG A 35 -7.23 6.05 1.77
C ARG A 35 -5.93 5.27 1.74
N LEU A 36 -4.84 5.94 2.12
CA LEU A 36 -3.52 5.32 2.22
C LEU A 36 -2.97 5.43 3.64
N GLY A 37 -2.79 4.28 4.28
CA GLY A 37 -1.99 4.08 5.48
C GLY A 37 -0.54 3.71 5.15
N LEU A 38 0.42 4.30 5.87
CA LEU A 38 1.84 4.01 5.72
C LEU A 38 2.41 3.45 7.02
N THR A 39 2.80 2.19 7.00
CA THR A 39 3.41 1.48 8.12
C THR A 39 4.87 1.21 7.81
N VAL A 40 5.75 2.01 8.41
CA VAL A 40 7.20 1.89 8.22
C VAL A 40 7.84 1.51 9.55
N ALA A 41 8.15 0.23 9.71
CA ALA A 41 8.73 -0.26 10.96
C ALA A 41 10.15 0.29 11.17
N LYS A 42 10.40 0.88 12.35
CA LYS A 42 11.73 1.42 12.72
C LYS A 42 12.84 0.37 12.63
N LYS A 43 12.51 -0.92 12.84
CA LYS A 43 13.44 -2.05 12.75
C LYS A 43 14.06 -2.25 11.37
N HIS A 44 13.37 -1.86 10.29
CA HIS A 44 13.84 -2.06 8.92
C HIS A 44 14.55 -0.85 8.34
N LEU A 45 14.28 0.34 8.88
CA LEU A 45 14.84 1.60 8.41
C LEU A 45 15.24 2.44 9.63
N LYS A 46 16.51 2.34 10.02
CA LYS A 46 17.07 3.06 11.17
C LYS A 46 17.12 4.57 10.92
N ARG A 47 17.41 4.98 9.68
CA ARG A 47 17.58 6.39 9.29
C ARG A 47 16.22 7.05 9.03
N ALA A 48 16.03 8.26 9.56
CA ALA A 48 14.82 9.05 9.35
C ALA A 48 14.63 9.47 7.88
N HIS A 49 15.72 9.84 7.20
CA HIS A 49 15.67 10.24 5.79
C HIS A 49 15.17 9.11 4.89
N ASP A 50 15.60 7.85 5.11
CA ASP A 50 15.14 6.71 4.30
C ASP A 50 13.65 6.46 4.47
N ARG A 51 13.14 6.54 5.70
CA ARG A 51 11.70 6.42 5.99
C ARG A 51 10.92 7.54 5.33
N ASN A 52 11.44 8.77 5.36
CA ASN A 52 10.79 9.92 4.74
C ASN A 52 10.80 9.83 3.22
N ARG A 53 11.90 9.35 2.62
CA ARG A 53 12.02 9.06 1.18
C ARG A 53 10.95 8.06 0.74
N ILE A 54 10.86 6.91 1.41
CA ILE A 54 9.88 5.87 1.07
C ILE A 54 8.45 6.39 1.26
N LYS A 55 8.15 7.04 2.39
CA LYS A 55 6.82 7.65 2.60
C LYS A 55 6.49 8.69 1.53
N ARG A 56 7.47 9.39 0.97
CA ARG A 56 7.25 10.37 -0.11
C ARG A 56 6.93 9.67 -1.42
N ILE A 57 7.75 8.70 -1.83
CA ILE A 57 7.55 7.98 -3.10
C ILE A 57 6.21 7.22 -3.10
N VAL A 58 5.87 6.53 -2.01
CA VAL A 58 4.60 5.79 -1.92
C VAL A 58 3.41 6.75 -2.00
N ARG A 59 3.47 7.92 -1.35
CA ARG A 59 2.39 8.93 -1.43
C ARG A 59 2.26 9.52 -2.83
N GLU A 60 3.36 9.81 -3.50
CA GLU A 60 3.31 10.34 -4.86
C GLU A 60 2.74 9.31 -5.83
N SER A 61 3.18 8.05 -5.77
CA SER A 61 2.63 6.98 -6.60
C SER A 61 1.12 6.78 -6.35
N PHE A 62 0.68 6.78 -5.08
CA PHE A 62 -0.75 6.73 -4.76
C PHE A 62 -1.52 7.95 -5.29
N ARG A 63 -0.97 9.17 -5.16
CA ARG A 63 -1.61 10.40 -5.67
C ARG A 63 -1.79 10.37 -7.19
N LEU A 64 -0.86 9.77 -7.92
CA LEU A 64 -0.98 9.59 -9.37
C LEU A 64 -2.09 8.58 -9.72
N LYS A 65 -2.24 7.54 -8.90
CA LYS A 65 -3.21 6.47 -9.12
C LYS A 65 -4.59 6.68 -8.47
N GLN A 66 -4.75 7.69 -7.61
CA GLN A 66 -5.99 7.91 -6.85
C GLN A 66 -7.25 7.97 -7.72
N HIS A 67 -7.16 8.49 -8.94
CA HIS A 67 -8.31 8.60 -9.87
C HIS A 67 -8.68 7.27 -10.53
N GLU A 68 -7.75 6.31 -10.57
CA GLU A 68 -7.96 4.97 -11.13
C GLU A 68 -8.32 3.94 -10.04
N LEU A 69 -8.13 4.29 -8.76
CA LEU A 69 -8.34 3.39 -7.64
C LEU A 69 -9.81 3.44 -7.17
N PRO A 70 -10.43 2.29 -6.92
CA PRO A 70 -11.73 2.24 -6.27
C PRO A 70 -11.65 2.61 -4.79
N ASN A 71 -12.81 2.77 -4.15
CA ASN A 71 -12.98 3.15 -2.75
C ASN A 71 -12.44 2.09 -1.76
N PHE A 72 -11.13 2.06 -1.60
CA PHE A 72 -10.40 1.07 -0.82
C PHE A 72 -9.45 1.74 0.17
N ASP A 73 -9.29 1.10 1.34
CA ASP A 73 -8.25 1.39 2.29
C ASP A 73 -7.00 0.58 1.98
N PHE A 74 -5.95 1.29 1.57
CA PHE A 74 -4.65 0.71 1.28
C PHE A 74 -3.72 0.90 2.47
N VAL A 75 -3.06 -0.17 2.93
CA VAL A 75 -2.00 -0.09 3.94
C VAL A 75 -0.70 -0.59 3.34
N PHE A 76 0.25 0.32 3.17
CA PHE A 76 1.59 0.00 2.77
C PHE A 76 2.44 -0.38 3.98
N VAL A 77 3.08 -1.54 3.93
CA VAL A 77 3.99 -2.03 4.96
C VAL A 77 5.39 -2.19 4.38
N ALA A 78 6.32 -1.39 4.87
CA ALA A 78 7.74 -1.50 4.52
C ALA A 78 8.37 -2.71 5.23
N LYS A 79 9.02 -3.61 4.48
CA LYS A 79 9.79 -4.74 5.03
C LYS A 79 11.29 -4.46 5.03
N GLY A 80 12.07 -5.42 5.52
CA GLY A 80 13.52 -5.38 5.45
C GLY A 80 14.03 -5.29 4.02
N GLY A 81 15.13 -4.54 3.82
CA GLY A 81 15.78 -4.42 2.51
C GLY A 81 15.21 -3.33 1.60
N ILE A 82 14.03 -2.77 1.88
CA ILE A 82 13.44 -1.68 1.08
C ILE A 82 14.32 -0.42 1.00
N GLY A 83 15.06 -0.11 2.07
CA GLY A 83 15.96 1.04 2.11
C GLY A 83 17.13 0.93 1.13
N LYS A 84 17.50 -0.30 0.74
CA LYS A 84 18.55 -0.57 -0.24
C LYS A 84 18.06 -0.43 -1.68
N LEU A 85 16.74 -0.34 -1.91
CA LEU A 85 16.19 -0.16 -3.25
C LEU A 85 16.40 1.28 -3.72
N GLY A 86 16.89 1.41 -4.95
CA GLY A 86 16.90 2.66 -5.69
C GLY A 86 15.48 3.18 -5.95
N ASN A 87 15.35 4.47 -6.24
CA ASN A 87 14.06 5.11 -6.49
C ASN A 87 13.30 4.44 -7.65
N ALA A 88 13.99 4.14 -8.75
CA ALA A 88 13.41 3.50 -9.93
C ALA A 88 12.80 2.13 -9.60
N THR A 89 13.58 1.24 -8.98
CA THR A 89 13.11 -0.09 -8.58
C THR A 89 11.95 -0.04 -7.59
N LEU A 90 11.99 0.91 -6.64
CA LEU A 90 10.91 1.12 -5.68
C LEU A 90 9.62 1.51 -6.42
N PHE A 91 9.72 2.47 -7.35
CA PHE A 91 8.59 2.97 -8.13
C PHE A 91 8.02 1.88 -9.04
N GLU A 92 8.85 1.17 -9.79
CA GLU A 92 8.40 0.04 -10.63
C GLU A 92 7.71 -1.06 -9.81
N THR A 93 8.23 -1.37 -8.62
CA THR A 93 7.62 -2.36 -7.75
C THR A 93 6.25 -1.88 -7.25
N LEU A 94 6.13 -0.60 -6.88
CA LEU A 94 4.87 0.00 -6.49
C LEU A 94 3.85 -0.03 -7.63
N GLU A 95 4.23 0.40 -8.83
CA GLU A 95 3.36 0.37 -10.01
C GLU A 95 2.83 -1.03 -10.30
N LYS A 96 3.69 -2.07 -10.21
CA LYS A 96 3.27 -3.47 -10.36
C LYS A 96 2.25 -3.89 -9.29
N LEU A 97 2.43 -3.44 -8.04
CA LEU A 97 1.51 -3.74 -6.94
C LEU A 97 0.17 -3.01 -7.12
N TRP A 98 0.19 -1.74 -7.54
CA TRP A 98 -1.02 -0.98 -7.84
C TRP A 98 -1.80 -1.59 -9.01
N ALA A 99 -1.14 -1.90 -10.12
CA ALA A 99 -1.77 -2.53 -11.28
C ALA A 99 -2.40 -3.88 -10.92
N ARG A 100 -1.73 -4.68 -10.09
CA ARG A 100 -2.29 -5.94 -9.56
C ARG A 100 -3.54 -5.70 -8.74
N HIS A 101 -3.54 -4.70 -7.86
CA HIS A 101 -4.70 -4.37 -7.03
C HIS A 101 -5.87 -3.80 -7.84
N ILE A 102 -5.62 -2.87 -8.76
CA ILE A 102 -6.63 -2.34 -9.68
C ILE A 102 -7.28 -3.47 -10.49
N ARG A 103 -6.50 -4.47 -10.91
CA ARG A 103 -7.03 -5.65 -11.61
C ARG A 103 -7.87 -6.55 -10.70
N LEU A 104 -7.43 -6.76 -9.46
CA LEU A 104 -8.15 -7.58 -8.48
C LEU A 104 -9.45 -6.91 -8.02
N SER A 105 -9.47 -5.58 -7.89
CA SER A 105 -10.66 -4.83 -7.52
C SER A 105 -11.68 -4.70 -8.65
N LYS A 106 -11.23 -4.82 -9.92
CA LYS A 106 -12.12 -4.86 -11.09
C LYS A 106 -12.69 -6.25 -11.37
N LYS A 107 -12.13 -7.31 -10.79
CA LYS A 107 -12.81 -8.61 -10.81
C LYS A 107 -14.01 -8.47 -9.88
N PRO A 108 -15.25 -8.64 -10.38
CA PRO A 108 -16.36 -8.89 -9.48
C PRO A 108 -15.95 -10.08 -8.62
N VAL A 109 -16.28 -10.05 -7.33
CA VAL A 109 -16.37 -11.28 -6.55
C VAL A 109 -17.34 -12.17 -7.32
N GLU A 110 -16.81 -13.05 -8.18
CA GLU A 110 -17.53 -14.22 -8.64
C GLU A 110 -17.87 -14.96 -7.36
N GLN A 111 -19.14 -14.79 -6.97
CA GLN A 111 -19.81 -15.55 -5.94
C GLN A 111 -19.50 -17.01 -6.22
N ASN A 112 -18.74 -17.65 -5.33
CA ASN A 112 -18.60 -19.09 -5.39
C ASN A 112 -19.83 -19.69 -4.69
N PRO A 113 -20.48 -20.70 -5.30
CA PRO A 113 -21.80 -21.21 -4.92
C PRO A 113 -21.84 -21.88 -3.55
#